data_AF-A0A2V8Z4E5-F1
#
_entry.id   AF-A0A2V8Z4E5-F1
#
_cell.length_a   1.000
_cell.length_b   1.000
_cell.length_c   1.000
_cell.angle_alpha   90.00
_cell.angle_beta   90.00
_cell.angle_gamma   90.00
#
_symmetry.space_group_name_H-M   'P 1'
#
loop_
_entity.id
_entity.type
_entity.pdbx_description
1 polymer ?
#
loop_
_entity_poly.entity_id
_entity_poly.type
_entity_poly.pdbx_seq_one_letter_code
_entity_poly.pdbx_strand_id
1 'polypeptide(L)' 'MKEMRLTKEQKRDIRAIAAKKDKDIDFSDAPLVVDWSRAEGGRFYRPVKRRTRSKITKRR' A
#
# COMPACT_ATOMS: atom_id res chain seq x y z
N MET A 1 -4.87 -21.09 -0.16
CA MET A 1 -4.78 -19.63 -0.42
C MET A 1 -6.12 -19.19 -0.94
N LYS A 2 -6.74 -18.14 -0.37
CA LYS A 2 -8.08 -17.71 -0.80
C LYS A 2 -7.95 -16.90 -2.08
N GLU A 3 -8.54 -17.40 -3.15
CA GLU A 3 -8.56 -16.72 -4.44
C GLU A 3 -9.56 -15.55 -4.35
N MET A 4 -9.05 -14.32 -4.34
CA MET A 4 -9.91 -13.12 -4.37
C MET A 4 -10.35 -12.86 -5.80
N ARG A 5 -11.58 -13.29 -6.10
CA ARG A 5 -12.22 -12.99 -7.38
C ARG A 5 -12.72 -11.56 -7.37
N LEU A 6 -12.27 -10.76 -8.34
CA LEU A 6 -12.70 -9.38 -8.51
C LEU A 6 -14.19 -9.30 -8.85
N THR A 7 -14.89 -8.34 -8.26
CA THR A 7 -16.27 -8.01 -8.63
C THR A 7 -16.32 -7.44 -10.05
N LYS A 8 -17.52 -7.40 -10.67
CA LYS A 8 -17.68 -6.87 -12.03
C LYS A 8 -17.29 -5.40 -12.13
N GLU A 9 -17.56 -4.63 -11.07
CA GLU A 9 -17.21 -3.21 -10.95
C GLU A 9 -15.70 -3.02 -10.89
N GLN A 10 -15.00 -3.77 -10.03
CA GLN A 10 -13.54 -3.72 -9.94
C GLN A 10 -12.87 -4.06 -11.28
N LYS A 11 -13.40 -5.04 -12.03
CA LYS A 11 -12.91 -5.36 -13.38
C LYS A 11 -13.18 -4.25 -14.40
N ARG A 12 -14.26 -3.48 -14.23
CA ARG A 12 -14.55 -2.31 -15.09
C ARG A 12 -13.56 -1.19 -14.78
N ASP A 13 -13.32 -0.90 -13.51
CA ASP A 13 -12.42 0.18 -13.08
C ASP A 13 -10.98 -0.10 -13.50
N ILE A 14 -10.51 -1.34 -13.35
CA ILE A 14 -9.17 -1.76 -13.81
C ILE A 14 -9.02 -1.54 -15.33
N ARG A 15 -10.05 -1.86 -16.12
CA ARG A 15 -10.02 -1.62 -17.58
C ARG A 15 -10.02 -0.13 -17.91
N ALA A 16 -10.74 0.69 -17.16
CA ALA A 16 -10.75 2.14 -17.34
C ALA A 16 -9.37 2.75 -17.00
N ILE A 17 -8.73 2.28 -15.93
CA ILE A 17 -7.37 2.69 -15.54
C ILE A 17 -6.36 2.25 -16.61
N ALA A 18 -6.44 1.01 -17.10
CA ALA A 18 -5.54 0.48 -18.12
C ALA A 18 -5.65 1.19 -19.49
N ALA A 19 -6.79 1.82 -19.78
CA ALA A 19 -7.00 2.57 -21.00
C ALA A 19 -6.46 4.01 -20.94
N LYS A 20 -6.18 4.56 -19.74
CA LYS A 20 -5.56 5.87 -19.58
C LYS A 20 -4.08 5.79 -19.98
N LYS A 21 -3.60 6.80 -20.71
CA LYS A 21 -2.17 6.95 -21.01
C LYS A 21 -1.48 7.65 -19.84
N ASP A 22 -0.22 7.32 -19.61
CA ASP A 22 0.59 7.95 -18.55
C ASP A 22 0.65 9.48 -18.66
N LYS A 23 0.59 10.02 -19.88
CA LYS A 23 0.58 11.47 -20.16
C LYS A 23 -0.68 12.19 -19.66
N ASP A 24 -1.78 11.46 -19.51
CA ASP A 24 -3.06 12.00 -19.05
C ASP A 24 -3.21 11.89 -17.52
N ILE A 25 -2.18 11.41 -16.82
CA ILE A 25 -2.13 11.35 -15.36
C ILE A 25 -1.67 12.72 -14.86
N ASP A 26 -2.53 13.37 -14.08
CA ASP A 26 -2.21 14.63 -13.43
C ASP A 26 -1.35 14.38 -12.18
N PHE A 27 -0.19 15.03 -12.12
CA PHE A 27 0.75 15.00 -11.00
C PHE A 27 0.84 16.35 -10.27
N SER A 28 -0.04 17.31 -10.57
CA SER A 28 0.01 18.67 -10.01
C SER A 28 -0.08 18.69 -8.48
N ASP A 29 -0.83 17.76 -7.89
CA ASP A 29 -0.97 17.63 -6.43
C ASP A 29 0.25 16.95 -5.75
N ALA A 30 0.98 16.13 -6.50
CA ALA A 30 2.10 15.34 -5.98
C ALA A 30 3.30 15.47 -6.93
N PRO A 31 4.06 16.57 -6.84
CA PRO A 31 5.22 16.78 -7.69
C PRO A 31 6.27 15.69 -7.45
N LEU A 32 6.96 15.31 -8.52
CA LEU A 32 8.03 14.32 -8.44
C LEU A 32 9.22 14.89 -7.65
N VAL A 33 9.37 14.45 -6.40
CA VAL A 33 10.54 14.77 -5.58
C VAL A 33 11.66 13.79 -5.92
N VAL A 34 12.66 14.26 -6.67
CA VAL A 34 13.85 13.48 -7.04
C VAL A 34 14.95 13.63 -5.99
N ASP A 35 14.98 14.75 -5.27
CA ASP A 35 15.94 15.01 -4.21
C ASP A 35 15.46 14.44 -2.87
N TRP A 36 16.03 13.28 -2.50
CA TRP A 36 15.80 12.63 -1.21
C TRP A 36 16.92 12.90 -0.20
N SER A 37 17.87 13.80 -0.49
CA SER A 37 19.03 14.04 0.37
C SER A 37 18.67 14.59 1.76
N ARG A 38 17.48 15.21 1.90
CA ARG A 38 16.95 15.69 3.19
C ARG A 38 15.96 14.72 3.84
N ALA A 39 15.67 13.58 3.23
CA ALA A 39 14.76 12.60 3.81
C ALA A 39 15.42 11.95 5.03
N GLU A 40 14.82 12.14 6.21
CA GLU A 40 15.32 11.58 7.46
C GLU A 40 15.04 10.08 7.54
N GLY A 41 15.99 9.25 7.12
CA GLY A 41 15.96 7.81 7.35
C GLY A 41 16.27 7.47 8.81
N GLY A 42 15.51 6.56 9.42
CA GLY A 42 15.98 5.85 10.63
C GLY A 42 15.79 6.55 11.99
N ARG A 43 15.08 7.68 12.07
CA ARG A 43 14.69 8.28 13.38
C ARG A 43 13.87 7.35 14.27
N PHE A 44 13.21 6.35 13.69
CA PHE A 44 12.35 5.43 14.41
C PHE A 44 13.06 4.08 14.60
N TYR A 45 13.30 3.71 15.86
CA TYR A 45 13.71 2.35 16.22
C TYR A 45 12.72 1.33 15.61
N ARG A 46 13.23 0.43 14.77
CA ARG A 46 12.46 -0.65 14.15
C ARG A 46 12.78 -1.98 14.83
N PRO A 47 11.99 -2.43 15.81
CA PRO A 47 12.14 -3.77 16.33
C PRO A 47 11.86 -4.79 15.22
N VAL A 48 12.60 -5.90 15.25
CA VAL A 48 12.37 -7.02 14.34
C VAL A 48 10.93 -7.52 14.54
N LYS A 49 10.13 -7.49 13.48
CA LYS A 49 8.71 -7.89 13.54
C LYS A 49 8.61 -9.38 13.89
N ARG A 50 8.12 -9.70 15.09
CA ARG A 50 7.86 -11.08 15.54
C ARG A 50 6.37 -11.38 15.48
N ARG A 51 6.01 -12.53 14.91
CA ARG A 51 4.64 -13.05 14.91
C ARG A 51 4.34 -13.61 16.29
N THR A 52 3.62 -12.86 17.12
CA THR A 52 3.24 -13.29 18.47
C THR A 52 1.98 -14.17 18.41
N ARG A 53 1.98 -15.26 19.19
CA ARG A 53 0.78 -16.06 19.47
C ARG A 53 0.40 -15.81 20.92
N SER A 54 -0.65 -15.00 21.16
CA SER A 54 -1.19 -14.80 22.49
C SER A 54 -2.03 -16.01 22.90
N LYS A 55 -1.69 -16.68 24.01
CA LYS A 55 -2.58 -17.65 24.67
C LYS A 55 -3.44 -16.85 25.64
N ILE A 56 -4.71 -16.63 25.32
CA ILE A 56 -5.66 -16.08 26.29
C ILE A 56 -6.19 -17.22 27.16
N THR A 57 -5.61 -17.39 28.35
CA THR A 57 -6.22 -18.22 29.40
C THR A 57 -7.29 -17.37 30.08
N LYS A 58 -8.56 -17.64 29.80
CA LYS A 58 -9.66 -17.15 30.63
C LYS A 58 -9.51 -17.79 32.01
N ARG A 59 -9.27 -16.99 33.05
CA ARG A 59 -9.51 -17.44 34.42
C ARG A 59 -11.03 -17.57 34.61
N ARG A 60 -11.41 -18.68 35.26
CA ARG A 60 -12.79 -18.99 35.65
C ARG A 60 -13.33 -17.97 36.64
#